data_AF-A0A4S1FU26-F1
#
_entry.id   AF-A0A4S1FU26-F1
#
_cell.length_a   1.000
_cell.length_b   1.000
_cell.length_c   1.000
_cell.angle_alpha   90.00
_cell.angle_beta   90.00
_cell.angle_gamma   90.00
#
_symmetry.space_group_name_H-M   'P 1'
#
loop_
_entity.id
_entity.type
_entity.pdbx_description
1 polymer ?
#
loop_
_entity_poly.entity_id
_entity_poly.type
_entity_poly.pdbx_seq_one_letter_code
_entity_poly.pdbx_strand_id
1 'polypeptide(L)' 'MAITVFAENMGFFHKGSNGKGIAPGDVCLSPPSPPAGPVPVPYVNMLSSSDLSNGTKSVKIDGEPTAIENSSEIS' A
#
# COMPACT_ATOMS: atom_id res chain seq x y z
N MET A 1 8.30 6.67 -11.98
CA MET A 1 8.60 8.08 -12.34
C MET A 1 9.65 8.60 -11.35
N ALA A 2 10.38 9.68 -11.64
CA ALA A 2 11.22 10.30 -10.60
C ALA A 2 10.32 11.01 -9.59
N ILE A 3 10.56 10.83 -8.29
CA ILE A 3 9.83 11.54 -7.22
C ILE A 3 10.45 12.93 -7.07
N THR A 4 9.68 14.00 -7.30
CA THR A 4 10.21 15.38 -7.28
C THR A 4 9.67 16.23 -6.13
N VAL A 5 8.57 15.79 -5.49
CA VAL A 5 7.95 16.48 -4.35
C VAL A 5 8.30 15.75 -3.05
N PHE A 6 8.78 16.51 -2.06
CA PHE A 6 9.24 15.99 -0.77
C PHE A 6 8.62 16.77 0.39
N ALA A 7 8.37 16.08 1.50
CA ALA A 7 8.10 16.66 2.81
C ALA A 7 8.96 15.95 3.84
N GLU A 8 9.52 16.69 4.81
CA GLU A 8 10.41 16.12 5.84
C GLU A 8 11.53 15.23 5.26
N ASN A 9 12.09 15.62 4.11
CA ASN A 9 13.12 14.88 3.38
C ASN A 9 12.68 13.46 2.92
N MET A 10 11.38 13.19 2.90
CA MET A 10 10.78 11.96 2.37
C MET A 10 9.95 12.28 1.12
N GLY A 11 10.07 11.42 0.11
CA GLY A 11 9.31 11.56 -1.14
C GLY A 11 7.83 11.31 -0.91
N PHE A 12 6.96 12.12 -1.53
CA PHE A 12 5.52 11.94 -1.41
C PHE A 12 5.04 10.66 -2.11
N PHE A 13 4.07 9.99 -1.50
CA PHE A 13 3.39 8.85 -2.10
C PHE A 13 2.39 9.30 -3.17
N HIS A 14 2.50 8.74 -4.37
CA HIS A 14 1.54 8.90 -5.47
C HIS A 14 1.60 7.67 -6.37
N LYS A 15 0.61 7.47 -7.25
CA LYS A 15 0.46 6.21 -8.01
C LYS A 15 1.73 5.76 -8.76
N GLY A 16 2.43 6.71 -9.37
CA GLY A 16 3.69 6.48 -10.11
C GLY A 16 5.00 6.53 -9.31
N SER A 17 4.94 6.64 -7.97
CA SER A 17 6.11 6.85 -7.08
C SER A 17 6.94 5.59 -6.80
N ASN A 18 6.42 4.39 -7.07
CA ASN A 18 6.97 3.11 -6.60
C ASN A 18 7.06 2.99 -5.06
N GLY A 19 6.31 3.82 -4.32
CA GLY A 19 6.23 3.75 -2.87
C GLY A 19 5.61 2.44 -2.41
N LYS A 20 6.06 1.94 -1.25
CA LYS A 20 5.54 0.73 -0.61
C LYS A 20 5.13 1.03 0.82
N GLY A 21 3.98 0.49 1.22
CA GLY A 21 3.51 0.49 2.61
C GLY A 21 3.63 -0.89 3.21
N ILE A 22 4.01 -0.97 4.49
CA ILE A 22 4.02 -2.21 5.26
C ILE A 22 3.03 -2.01 6.40
N ALA A 23 1.95 -2.78 6.39
CA ALA A 23 0.98 -2.77 7.47
C ALA A 23 1.38 -3.78 8.57
N PRO A 24 0.77 -3.69 9.76
CA PRO A 24 0.97 -4.67 10.83
C PRO A 24 0.70 -6.11 10.38
N GLY A 25 1.30 -7.06 11.09
CA GLY A 25 1.13 -8.48 10.80
C GLY A 25 -0.32 -8.93 10.96
N ASP A 26 -0.88 -9.53 9.92
CA ASP A 26 -2.19 -10.18 9.92
C ASP A 26 -2.00 -11.69 10.11
N VAL A 27 -2.72 -12.27 11.06
CA VAL A 27 -2.56 -13.68 11.41
C VAL A 27 -3.54 -14.50 10.58
N CYS A 28 -3.01 -15.25 9.61
CA CYS A 28 -3.80 -16.20 8.83
C CYS A 28 -3.47 -17.64 9.22
N LEU A 29 -4.47 -18.51 9.06
CA LEU A 29 -4.38 -19.93 9.35
C LEU A 29 -3.77 -20.68 8.15
N SER A 30 -2.52 -21.10 8.25
CA SER A 30 -1.78 -21.74 7.15
C SER A 30 -1.03 -23.01 7.57
N PRO A 31 -0.93 -24.04 6.71
CA PRO A 31 -1.72 -24.25 5.50
C PRO A 31 -3.18 -24.59 5.84
N PRO A 32 -4.13 -24.48 4.89
CA PRO A 32 -5.51 -24.90 5.13
C PRO A 32 -5.60 -26.40 5.44
N SER A 33 -6.57 -26.78 6.26
CA SER A 33 -6.84 -28.18 6.61
C SER A 33 -7.37 -28.98 5.42
N PRO A 34 -7.19 -30.32 5.37
CA PRO A 34 -6.10 -31.18 5.90
C PRO A 34 -4.97 -31.40 4.86
N PRO A 35 -3.71 -31.73 5.24
CA PRO A 35 -3.33 -32.55 6.42
C PRO A 35 -2.51 -31.85 7.53
N ALA A 36 -2.06 -30.60 7.36
CA ALA A 36 -1.08 -29.97 8.27
C ALA A 36 -1.70 -29.03 9.34
N GLY A 37 -3.03 -28.88 9.36
CA GLY A 37 -3.77 -28.10 10.35
C GLY A 37 -3.53 -26.58 10.23
N PRO A 38 -4.44 -25.74 10.77
CA PRO A 38 -4.30 -24.31 10.66
C PRO A 38 -3.30 -23.78 11.69
N VAL A 39 -2.05 -23.50 11.28
CA VAL A 39 -1.06 -22.81 12.13
C VAL A 39 -1.30 -21.29 12.03
N PRO A 40 -1.40 -20.55 13.16
CA PRO A 40 -1.42 -19.09 13.13
C PRO A 40 -0.06 -18.57 12.65
N VAL A 41 -0.01 -18.04 11.43
CA VAL A 41 1.22 -17.48 10.84
C VAL A 41 1.02 -15.97 10.62
N PRO A 42 1.91 -15.10 11.14
CA PRO A 42 1.85 -13.67 10.88
C PRO A 42 2.33 -13.38 9.44
N TYR A 43 1.45 -12.80 8.64
CA TYR A 43 1.76 -12.30 7.31
C TYR A 43 1.83 -10.78 7.34
N VAL A 44 2.83 -10.20 6.70
CA VAL A 44 2.89 -8.76 6.49
C VAL A 44 2.02 -8.38 5.29
N ASN A 45 1.08 -7.47 5.49
CA ASN A 45 0.33 -6.90 4.38
C ASN A 45 1.20 -5.81 3.73
N MET A 46 1.58 -6.05 2.47
CA MET A 46 2.35 -5.09 1.67
C MET A 46 1.44 -4.37 0.68
N LEU A 47 1.63 -3.06 0.60
CA LEU A 47 0.87 -2.14 -0.24
C LEU A 47 1.81 -1.56 -1.30
N SER A 48 1.38 -1.47 -2.56
CA SER A 48 2.13 -0.85 -3.64
C SER A 48 1.45 0.42 -4.13
N SER A 49 2.22 1.48 -4.43
CA SER A 49 1.65 2.72 -4.98
C SER A 49 0.95 2.52 -6.31
N SER A 50 1.38 1.55 -7.12
CA SER A 50 0.77 1.21 -8.40
C SER A 50 -0.71 0.85 -8.27
N ASP A 51 -1.08 0.28 -7.13
CA ASP A 51 -2.38 -0.33 -6.86
C ASP A 51 -3.33 0.68 -6.20
N LEU A 52 -2.93 1.95 -6.15
CA LEU A 52 -3.75 3.04 -5.62
C LEU A 52 -5.05 3.19 -6.42
N SER A 53 -6.16 3.05 -5.69
CA SER A 53 -7.55 3.20 -6.11
C SER A 53 -8.23 4.29 -5.28
N ASN A 54 -9.25 4.93 -5.85
CA ASN A 54 -9.95 6.08 -5.25
C ASN A 54 -9.02 7.21 -4.77
N GLY A 55 -7.95 7.48 -5.52
CA GLY A 55 -7.03 8.59 -5.27
C GLY A 55 -7.64 9.96 -5.57
N THR A 56 -6.87 11.01 -5.31
CA THR A 56 -7.26 12.40 -5.59
C THR A 56 -7.62 12.64 -7.06
N LYS A 57 -8.59 13.53 -7.31
CA LYS A 57 -9.00 13.91 -8.68
C LYS A 57 -8.36 15.20 -9.17
N SER A 58 -8.26 16.20 -8.29
CA SER A 58 -7.76 17.55 -8.60
C SER A 58 -6.31 17.76 -8.18
N VAL A 59 -5.95 17.31 -6.98
CA VAL A 59 -4.58 17.39 -6.46
C VAL A 59 -3.74 16.28 -7.08
N LYS A 60 -2.60 16.63 -7.66
CA LYS A 60 -1.69 15.68 -8.29
C LYS A 60 -0.26 15.94 -7.83
N ILE A 61 0.49 14.86 -7.62
CA ILE A 61 1.91 14.88 -7.28
C ILE A 61 2.62 14.20 -8.44
N ASP A 62 3.59 14.89 -9.04
CA ASP A 62 4.26 14.42 -10.26
C ASP A 62 3.27 14.02 -11.37
N GLY A 63 2.13 14.73 -11.47
CA GLY A 63 1.07 14.46 -12.45
C GLY A 63 0.16 13.26 -12.13
N GLU A 64 0.43 12.54 -11.04
CA GLU A 64 -0.31 11.34 -10.62
C GLU A 64 -1.20 11.61 -9.39
N PRO A 65 -2.28 10.85 -9.20
CA PRO A 65 -3.11 10.95 -8.00
C PRO A 65 -2.35 10.45 -6.76
N THR A 66 -2.67 11.04 -5.61
CA THR A 66 -2.18 10.64 -4.29
C THR A 66 -3.32 10.10 -3.43
N ALA A 67 -2.99 9.51 -2.29
CA ALA A 67 -3.96 8.92 -1.37
C ALA A 67 -4.65 9.99 -0.52
N ILE A 68 -5.95 9.77 -0.26
CA ILE A 68 -6.76 10.53 0.67
C ILE A 68 -6.99 9.64 1.90
N GLU A 69 -6.69 10.19 3.08
CA GLU A 69 -6.92 9.50 4.35
C GLU A 69 -8.37 9.02 4.46
N ASN A 70 -8.56 7.75 4.85
CA ASN A 70 -9.86 7.10 5.03
C ASN A 70 -10.77 7.03 3.78
N SER A 71 -10.27 7.34 2.58
CA SER A 71 -11.07 7.30 1.34
C SER A 71 -10.39 6.57 0.20
N SER A 72 -9.06 6.54 0.16
CA SER A 72 -8.32 5.79 -0.86
C SER A 72 -8.01 4.37 -0.38
N GLU A 73 -7.83 3.46 -1.33
CA GLU A 73 -7.53 2.06 -1.07
C GLU A 73 -6.42 1.56 -1.99
N ILE A 74 -5.78 0.45 -1.61
CA ILE A 74 -4.75 -0.22 -2.38
C ILE A 74 -5.31 -1.60 -2.74
N SER A 75 -5.55 -1.85 -4.02
CA SER A 75 -6.33 -2.98 -4.53
C SER A 75 -5.68 -3.68 -5.71
#